data_AF-A0A9D8EY40-F1
#
_entry.id   AF-A0A9D8EY40-F1
#
_cell.length_a   1.000
_cell.length_b   1.000
_cell.length_c   1.000
_cell.angle_alpha   90.00
_cell.angle_beta   90.00
_cell.angle_gamma   90.00
#
_symmetry.space_group_name_H-M   'P 1'
#
loop_
_entity.id
_entity.type
_entity.pdbx_description
1 polymer ?
#
loop_
_entity_poly.entity_id
_entity_poly.type
_entity_poly.pdbx_seq_one_letter_code
_entity_poly.pdbx_strand_id
1 'polypeptide(L)'
;MPKTFFTLTNIFLFAANLYTQSYFLYNDSLTVKHWHANNSWNTNVNLTATEFVYAGTKSISIEYISRFAGFNLYTANFNTSGYDTLGFFINGGSSSGQSFWVKVSYDGKSFNDGIAVTNYVSIEAGKWKEVKIPLKDFGAENTFILALAFQENKGSYQPKFFIDNIYLKAVAGS
;
A
#
# COMPACT_ATOMS: atom_id res chain seq x y z
N MET A 1 -37.52 -26.32 -51.61
CA MET A 1 -37.24 -25.03 -50.95
C MET A 1 -36.26 -25.29 -49.81
N PRO A 2 -35.00 -24.81 -49.87
CA PRO A 2 -34.07 -24.98 -48.75
C PRO A 2 -34.34 -23.91 -47.68
N LYS A 3 -34.39 -24.33 -46.40
CA LYS A 3 -34.46 -23.44 -45.24
C LYS A 3 -33.03 -23.09 -44.81
N THR A 4 -32.63 -21.85 -45.01
CA THR A 4 -31.36 -21.32 -44.52
C THR A 4 -31.46 -21.06 -43.02
N PHE A 5 -30.64 -21.74 -42.22
CA PHE A 5 -30.47 -21.43 -40.80
C PHE A 5 -29.35 -20.40 -40.64
N PHE A 6 -29.65 -19.26 -40.00
CA PHE A 6 -28.66 -18.29 -39.55
C PHE A 6 -28.28 -18.61 -38.10
N THR A 7 -27.02 -18.92 -37.84
CA THR A 7 -26.46 -19.00 -36.48
C THR A 7 -26.05 -17.61 -36.03
N LEU A 8 -26.70 -17.09 -34.99
CA LEU A 8 -26.26 -15.88 -34.29
C LEU A 8 -25.04 -16.22 -33.43
N THR A 9 -23.89 -15.61 -33.73
CA THR A 9 -22.72 -15.67 -32.86
C THR A 9 -22.90 -14.62 -31.77
N ASN A 10 -23.15 -15.04 -30.55
CA ASN A 10 -23.13 -14.15 -29.39
C ASN A 10 -21.68 -13.75 -29.09
N ILE A 11 -21.33 -12.52 -29.41
CA ILE A 11 -20.07 -11.91 -28.98
C ILE A 11 -20.27 -11.51 -27.51
N PHE A 12 -19.61 -12.23 -26.59
CA PHE A 12 -19.43 -11.76 -25.23
C PHE A 12 -18.37 -10.65 -25.23
N LEU A 13 -18.81 -9.40 -25.16
CA LEU A 13 -17.93 -8.28 -24.83
C LEU A 13 -17.54 -8.40 -23.34
N PHE A 14 -16.30 -8.82 -23.08
CA PHE A 14 -15.70 -8.59 -21.77
C PHE A 14 -15.44 -7.10 -21.62
N ALA A 15 -16.16 -6.43 -20.72
CA ALA A 15 -15.78 -5.10 -20.30
C ALA A 15 -14.43 -5.21 -19.55
N ALA A 16 -13.34 -4.84 -20.20
CA ALA A 16 -12.08 -4.61 -19.51
C ALA A 16 -12.29 -3.43 -18.57
N ASN A 17 -12.27 -3.67 -17.25
CA ASN A 17 -12.11 -2.60 -16.28
C ASN A 17 -10.70 -2.04 -16.44
N LEU A 18 -10.56 -1.03 -17.30
CA LEU A 18 -9.33 -0.25 -17.41
C LEU A 18 -9.27 0.66 -16.18
N TYR A 19 -8.65 0.18 -15.10
CA TYR A 19 -8.09 1.12 -14.13
C TYR A 19 -6.99 1.87 -14.88
N THR A 20 -7.25 3.09 -15.32
CA THR A 20 -6.25 3.94 -15.99
C THR A 20 -5.52 4.86 -15.01
N GLN A 21 -5.99 4.93 -13.76
CA GLN A 21 -5.50 5.83 -12.74
C GLN A 21 -5.06 5.05 -11.49
N SER A 22 -3.94 5.48 -10.91
CA SER A 22 -3.48 4.97 -9.62
C SER A 22 -4.48 5.32 -8.52
N TYR A 23 -4.71 4.39 -7.60
CA TYR A 23 -5.59 4.60 -6.44
C TYR A 23 -4.77 5.03 -5.24
N PHE A 24 -5.04 6.21 -4.69
CA PHE A 24 -4.35 6.71 -3.50
C PHE A 24 -5.08 6.29 -2.22
N LEU A 25 -4.38 5.53 -1.39
CA LEU A 25 -4.81 5.17 -0.04
C LEU A 25 -4.61 6.36 0.91
N TYR A 26 -3.52 7.11 0.69
CA TYR A 26 -3.21 8.35 1.39
C TYR A 26 -2.62 9.36 0.42
N ASN A 27 -3.10 10.59 0.46
CA ASN A 27 -2.50 11.79 -0.15
C ASN A 27 -3.04 13.01 0.63
N ASP A 28 -2.19 13.62 1.49
CA ASP A 28 -2.54 14.59 2.54
C ASP A 28 -3.56 14.12 3.61
N SER A 29 -4.35 13.09 3.31
CA SER A 29 -5.35 12.47 4.17
C SER A 29 -5.61 11.05 3.72
N LEU A 30 -6.12 10.20 4.64
CA LEU A 30 -6.57 8.86 4.28
C LEU A 30 -7.82 8.92 3.41
N THR A 31 -7.89 8.03 2.42
CA THR A 31 -9.11 7.80 1.65
C THR A 31 -10.14 7.04 2.50
N VAL A 32 -10.88 7.80 3.31
CA VAL A 32 -11.73 7.30 4.40
C VAL A 32 -12.85 6.36 3.95
N LYS A 33 -13.25 6.41 2.69
CA LYS A 33 -14.29 5.52 2.13
C LYS A 33 -13.93 4.04 2.30
N HIS A 34 -12.63 3.74 2.39
CA HIS A 34 -12.15 2.35 2.45
C HIS A 34 -11.05 2.11 3.48
N TRP A 35 -10.41 3.14 4.05
CA TRP A 35 -9.22 2.94 4.88
C TRP A 35 -9.29 3.67 6.22
N HIS A 36 -8.81 3.02 7.28
CA HIS A 36 -8.57 3.66 8.58
C HIS A 36 -7.30 3.15 9.25
N ALA A 37 -6.71 3.99 10.11
CA ALA A 37 -5.48 3.69 10.84
C ALA A 37 -5.71 3.05 12.23
N ASN A 38 -6.97 2.81 12.60
CA ASN A 38 -7.29 2.17 13.88
C ASN A 38 -6.69 0.76 13.94
N ASN A 39 -6.35 0.31 15.15
CA ASN A 39 -5.68 -0.97 15.41
C ASN A 39 -4.19 -1.02 15.02
N SER A 40 -3.52 0.13 14.93
CA SER A 40 -2.06 0.17 15.01
C SER A 40 -1.61 -0.22 16.43
N TRP A 41 -0.42 -0.79 16.57
CA TRP A 41 0.07 -1.30 17.87
C TRP A 41 1.52 -0.90 18.13
N ASN A 42 1.82 -0.55 19.38
CA ASN A 42 3.16 -0.16 19.85
C ASN A 42 3.88 0.85 18.94
N THR A 43 3.13 1.76 18.33
CA THR A 43 3.64 2.77 17.40
C THR A 43 2.97 4.10 17.69
N ASN A 44 3.75 5.18 17.64
CA ASN A 44 3.19 6.53 17.57
C ASN A 44 2.95 6.85 16.09
N VAL A 45 1.74 7.29 15.76
CA VAL A 45 1.35 7.63 14.39
C VAL A 45 0.66 8.98 14.39
N ASN A 46 1.08 9.86 13.48
CA ASN A 46 0.42 11.12 13.19
C ASN A 46 0.17 11.19 11.68
N LEU A 47 -1.10 11.16 11.27
CA LEU A 47 -1.52 11.18 9.86
C LEU A 47 -1.51 12.59 9.24
N THR A 48 -1.21 13.61 10.05
CA THR A 48 -1.23 15.02 9.66
C THR A 48 0.10 15.70 10.01
N ALA A 49 1.20 14.97 9.88
CA ALA A 49 2.55 15.50 10.12
C ALA A 49 2.89 16.57 9.09
N THR A 50 3.65 17.59 9.50
CA THR A 50 4.02 18.73 8.64
C THR A 50 5.53 18.97 8.62
N GLU A 51 6.30 18.22 9.40
CA GLU A 51 7.75 18.38 9.51
C GLU A 51 8.49 18.00 8.22
N PHE A 52 8.08 16.90 7.59
CA PHE A 52 8.57 16.44 6.29
C PHE A 52 7.37 16.07 5.43
N VAL A 53 7.21 16.70 4.28
CA VAL A 53 6.11 16.46 3.33
C VAL A 53 6.70 16.21 1.95
N TYR A 54 6.23 15.17 1.25
CA TYR A 54 6.68 14.89 -0.11
C TYR A 54 5.85 15.70 -1.12
N ALA A 55 4.53 15.69 -0.96
CA ALA A 55 3.61 16.43 -1.80
C ALA A 55 2.47 17.00 -0.94
N GLY A 56 1.86 18.10 -1.39
CA GLY A 56 0.76 18.72 -0.65
C GLY A 56 1.23 19.40 0.63
N THR A 57 0.56 19.12 1.74
CA THR A 57 0.76 19.80 3.03
C THR A 57 0.98 18.85 4.20
N LYS A 58 0.73 17.56 4.03
CA LYS A 58 0.76 16.59 5.14
C LYS A 58 1.37 15.27 4.71
N SER A 59 2.07 14.64 5.65
CA SER A 59 2.50 13.25 5.55
C SER A 59 2.11 12.46 6.80
N ILE A 60 2.42 11.16 6.80
CA ILE A 60 2.28 10.29 7.95
C ILE A 60 3.63 10.17 8.65
N SER A 61 3.73 10.58 9.90
CA SER A 61 4.89 10.24 10.74
C SER A 61 4.62 8.96 11.54
N ILE A 62 5.61 8.06 11.58
CA ILE A 62 5.55 6.76 12.26
C ILE A 62 6.79 6.62 13.14
N GLU A 63 6.62 6.27 14.40
CA GLU A 63 7.70 5.96 15.34
C GLU A 63 7.40 4.65 16.06
N TYR A 64 8.25 3.65 15.87
CA TYR A 64 8.11 2.35 16.51
C TYR A 64 8.68 2.40 17.93
N ILE A 65 7.82 2.21 18.93
CA ILE A 65 8.20 2.28 20.35
C ILE A 65 8.45 0.90 20.98
N SER A 66 8.30 -0.19 20.21
CA SER A 66 8.60 -1.56 20.64
C SER A 66 9.01 -2.44 19.46
N ARG A 67 9.60 -3.60 19.76
CA ARG A 67 9.83 -4.67 18.77
C ARG A 67 8.52 -5.13 18.16
N PHE A 68 8.53 -5.41 16.87
CA PHE A 68 7.38 -5.84 16.09
C PHE A 68 6.17 -4.89 16.12
N ALA A 69 6.36 -3.63 16.52
CA ALA A 69 5.36 -2.56 16.40
C ALA A 69 4.84 -2.44 14.96
N GLY A 70 3.61 -1.96 14.79
CA GLY A 70 2.99 -1.90 13.48
C GLY A 70 2.03 -0.72 13.32
N PHE A 71 2.25 0.03 12.25
CA PHE A 71 1.25 0.94 11.71
C PHE A 71 0.34 0.16 10.77
N ASN A 72 -0.94 0.10 11.10
CA ASN A 72 -1.94 -0.67 10.38
C ASN A 72 -2.89 0.23 9.62
N LEU A 73 -3.07 -0.06 8.34
CA LEU A 73 -4.11 0.49 7.49
C LEU A 73 -5.11 -0.62 7.19
N TYR A 74 -6.24 -0.58 7.88
CA TYR A 74 -7.31 -1.55 7.69
C TYR A 74 -8.29 -1.07 6.61
N THR A 75 -8.86 -2.02 5.87
CA THR A 75 -9.88 -1.77 4.85
C THR A 75 -11.02 -2.79 4.92
N ALA A 76 -12.22 -2.37 4.52
CA ALA A 76 -13.42 -3.19 4.65
C ALA A 76 -13.42 -4.41 3.71
N ASN A 77 -12.82 -4.29 2.50
CA ASN A 77 -12.53 -5.36 1.54
C ASN A 77 -12.01 -4.72 0.23
N PHE A 78 -10.71 -4.49 0.07
CA PHE A 78 -10.18 -3.79 -1.13
C PHE A 78 -9.83 -4.78 -2.25
N ASN A 79 -10.41 -4.62 -3.44
CA ASN A 79 -10.08 -5.42 -4.62
C ASN A 79 -8.84 -4.86 -5.33
N THR A 80 -7.77 -5.65 -5.41
CA THR A 80 -6.51 -5.29 -6.07
C THR A 80 -6.50 -5.55 -7.58
N SER A 81 -7.58 -6.09 -8.15
CA SER A 81 -7.69 -6.31 -9.60
C SER A 81 -7.44 -5.01 -10.37
N GLY A 82 -6.58 -5.09 -11.40
CA GLY A 82 -6.19 -3.93 -12.21
C GLY A 82 -5.07 -3.07 -11.65
N TYR A 83 -4.48 -3.45 -10.50
CA TYR A 83 -3.26 -2.86 -9.96
C TYR A 83 -2.13 -3.89 -9.93
N ASP A 84 -0.88 -3.44 -10.09
CA ASP A 84 0.32 -4.31 -10.09
C ASP A 84 1.36 -3.94 -9.02
N THR A 85 1.26 -2.75 -8.43
CA THR A 85 2.30 -2.21 -7.55
C THR A 85 1.70 -1.47 -6.36
N LEU A 86 2.18 -1.75 -5.16
CA LEU A 86 2.04 -0.87 -4.00
C LEU A 86 3.20 0.12 -3.99
N GLY A 87 2.89 1.41 -4.02
CA GLY A 87 3.88 2.49 -3.99
C GLY A 87 3.66 3.45 -2.83
N PHE A 88 4.75 4.06 -2.36
CA PHE A 88 4.73 5.16 -1.39
C PHE A 88 6.08 5.87 -1.35
N PHE A 89 6.10 7.10 -0.83
CA PHE A 89 7.33 7.84 -0.59
C PHE A 89 7.75 7.69 0.87
N ILE A 90 9.04 7.48 1.12
CA ILE A 90 9.62 7.27 2.45
C ILE A 90 10.74 8.28 2.70
N ASN A 91 10.79 8.84 3.91
CA ASN A 91 11.87 9.71 4.41
C ASN A 91 12.23 9.29 5.84
N GLY A 92 13.52 9.17 6.15
CA GLY A 92 14.00 8.77 7.48
C GLY A 92 13.82 9.82 8.58
N GLY A 93 13.29 11.00 8.26
CA GLY A 93 13.21 12.12 9.18
C GLY A 93 14.62 12.60 9.54
N SER A 94 14.90 12.76 10.83
CA SER A 94 16.22 13.18 11.31
C SER A 94 17.25 12.04 11.40
N SER A 95 16.86 10.80 11.10
CA SER A 95 17.70 9.60 11.26
C SER A 95 17.73 8.75 9.99
N SER A 96 18.72 7.86 9.89
CA SER A 96 18.81 6.87 8.80
C SER A 96 18.82 5.45 9.37
N GLY A 97 18.62 4.44 8.52
CA GLY A 97 18.79 3.03 8.89
C GLY A 97 17.58 2.41 9.61
N GLN A 98 16.42 3.07 9.56
CA GLN A 98 15.13 2.43 9.82
C GLN A 98 14.90 1.30 8.82
N SER A 99 14.14 0.30 9.22
CA SER A 99 13.74 -0.83 8.40
C SER A 99 12.43 -1.41 8.92
N PHE A 100 11.58 -1.86 8.00
CA PHE A 100 10.31 -2.49 8.34
C PHE A 100 9.86 -3.40 7.20
N TRP A 101 8.94 -4.30 7.53
CA TRP A 101 8.17 -5.07 6.55
C TRP A 101 6.92 -4.31 6.15
N VAL A 102 6.56 -4.40 4.87
CA VAL A 102 5.18 -4.22 4.45
C VAL A 102 4.51 -5.58 4.43
N LYS A 103 3.33 -5.68 5.01
CA LYS A 103 2.57 -6.92 5.13
C LYS A 103 1.14 -6.74 4.63
N VAL A 104 0.57 -7.82 4.12
CA VAL A 104 -0.83 -7.88 3.67
C VAL A 104 -1.61 -8.82 4.57
N SER A 105 -2.82 -8.42 4.95
CA SER A 105 -3.82 -9.30 5.55
C SER A 105 -4.95 -9.58 4.57
N TYR A 106 -5.30 -10.85 4.42
CA TYR A 106 -6.38 -11.35 3.56
C TYR A 106 -7.65 -11.73 4.33
N ASP A 107 -7.57 -11.76 5.66
CA ASP A 107 -8.66 -12.18 6.56
C ASP A 107 -8.95 -11.13 7.65
N GLY A 108 -8.19 -10.03 7.67
CA GLY A 108 -8.26 -8.97 8.67
C GLY A 108 -7.70 -9.35 10.04
N LYS A 109 -7.09 -10.53 10.18
CA LYS A 109 -6.62 -11.10 11.46
C LYS A 109 -5.13 -11.45 11.43
N SER A 110 -4.69 -12.05 10.33
CA SER A 110 -3.34 -12.57 10.13
C SER A 110 -2.65 -11.78 9.03
N PHE A 111 -1.33 -11.63 9.15
CA PHE A 111 -0.49 -11.01 8.12
C PHE A 111 0.45 -12.04 7.52
N ASN A 112 0.80 -11.86 6.25
CA ASN A 112 1.87 -12.64 5.61
C ASN A 112 3.25 -12.35 6.23
N ASP A 113 4.27 -13.09 5.77
CA ASP A 113 5.64 -12.98 6.28
C ASP A 113 6.24 -11.57 6.08
N GLY A 114 5.77 -10.86 5.05
CA GLY A 114 6.10 -9.48 4.76
C GLY A 114 7.29 -9.30 3.84
N ILE A 115 7.33 -8.14 3.20
CA ILE A 115 8.39 -7.73 2.27
C ILE A 115 9.17 -6.60 2.91
N ALA A 116 10.49 -6.77 3.07
CA ALA A 116 11.34 -5.73 3.67
C ALA A 116 11.49 -4.55 2.71
N VAL A 117 11.21 -3.33 3.20
CA VAL A 117 11.35 -2.10 2.39
C VAL A 117 12.79 -1.85 1.98
N THR A 118 13.74 -2.31 2.78
CA THR A 118 15.18 -2.22 2.50
C THR A 118 15.63 -3.06 1.30
N ASN A 119 14.80 -3.98 0.80
CA ASN A 119 15.04 -4.67 -0.48
C ASN A 119 14.88 -3.71 -1.68
N TYR A 120 14.18 -2.58 -1.50
CA TYR A 120 13.85 -1.63 -2.56
C TYR A 120 14.63 -0.33 -2.42
N VAL A 121 14.72 0.22 -1.21
CA VAL A 121 15.44 1.47 -0.94
C VAL A 121 16.11 1.45 0.42
N SER A 122 17.26 2.11 0.55
CA SER A 122 17.81 2.47 1.87
C SER A 122 17.11 3.71 2.41
N ILE A 123 16.58 3.66 3.64
CA ILE A 123 15.91 4.80 4.30
C ILE A 123 16.99 5.77 4.82
N GLU A 124 17.02 6.98 4.25
CA GLU A 124 17.99 8.03 4.56
C GLU A 124 17.32 9.23 5.24
N ALA A 125 18.06 9.88 6.14
CA ALA A 125 17.63 11.09 6.82
C ALA A 125 17.38 12.22 5.81
N GLY A 126 16.24 12.88 5.95
CA GLY A 126 15.87 14.09 5.19
C GLY A 126 15.65 13.88 3.69
N LYS A 127 15.76 12.65 3.17
CA LYS A 127 15.63 12.36 1.74
C LYS A 127 14.40 11.52 1.46
N TRP A 128 13.54 12.02 0.58
CA TRP A 128 12.44 11.27 0.01
C TRP A 128 12.94 10.25 -1.01
N LYS A 129 12.48 9.02 -0.89
CA LYS A 129 12.65 7.96 -1.89
C LYS A 129 11.33 7.32 -2.18
N GLU A 130 11.13 6.92 -3.43
CA GLU A 130 9.95 6.17 -3.82
C GLU A 130 10.19 4.67 -3.62
N VAL A 131 9.29 4.02 -2.90
CA VAL A 131 9.23 2.56 -2.79
C VAL A 131 8.16 2.06 -3.75
N LYS A 132 8.47 0.99 -4.49
CA LYS A 132 7.55 0.31 -5.41
C LYS A 132 7.67 -1.19 -5.22
N ILE A 133 6.72 -1.79 -4.53
CA ILE A 133 6.69 -3.23 -4.27
C ILE A 133 5.63 -3.86 -5.18
N PRO A 134 6.00 -4.79 -6.09
CA PRO A 134 5.03 -5.51 -6.90
C PRO A 134 4.01 -6.27 -6.05
N LEU A 135 2.74 -6.24 -6.44
CA LEU A 135 1.68 -6.95 -5.71
C LEU A 135 1.86 -8.46 -5.73
N LYS A 136 2.49 -8.99 -6.79
CA LYS A 136 2.84 -10.41 -6.90
C LYS A 136 3.72 -10.91 -5.75
N ASP A 137 4.60 -10.05 -5.22
CA ASP A 137 5.51 -10.41 -4.13
C ASP A 137 4.75 -10.68 -2.83
N PHE A 138 3.56 -10.09 -2.67
CA PHE A 138 2.67 -10.36 -1.56
C PHE A 138 1.71 -11.53 -1.83
N GLY A 139 1.59 -11.98 -3.08
CA GLY A 139 0.46 -12.80 -3.55
C GLY A 139 -0.85 -12.02 -3.65
N ALA A 140 -0.78 -10.68 -3.78
CA ALA A 140 -1.92 -9.77 -3.67
C ALA A 140 -2.43 -9.28 -5.04
N GLU A 141 -2.15 -9.99 -6.13
CA GLU A 141 -2.69 -9.66 -7.46
C GLU A 141 -4.11 -10.21 -7.63
N ASN A 142 -4.99 -9.42 -8.28
CA ASN A 142 -6.33 -9.85 -8.68
C ASN A 142 -7.13 -10.54 -7.56
N THR A 143 -7.02 -10.00 -6.34
CA THR A 143 -7.61 -10.58 -5.13
C THR A 143 -8.15 -9.49 -4.21
N PHE A 144 -8.68 -9.88 -3.06
CA PHE A 144 -9.13 -8.96 -2.03
C PHE A 144 -8.16 -8.93 -0.85
N ILE A 145 -7.91 -7.74 -0.32
CA ILE A 145 -7.12 -7.52 0.89
C ILE A 145 -7.95 -6.78 1.94
N LEU A 146 -7.65 -7.02 3.22
CA LEU A 146 -8.33 -6.40 4.36
C LEU A 146 -7.43 -5.49 5.20
N ALA A 147 -6.10 -5.61 5.07
CA ALA A 147 -5.20 -4.64 5.68
C ALA A 147 -3.81 -4.60 5.02
N LEU A 148 -3.14 -3.47 5.20
CA LEU A 148 -1.71 -3.30 5.01
C LEU A 148 -1.08 -2.92 6.34
N ALA A 149 0.00 -3.59 6.73
CA ALA A 149 0.77 -3.22 7.91
C ALA A 149 2.21 -2.85 7.55
N PHE A 150 2.69 -1.76 8.14
CA PHE A 150 4.08 -1.32 8.12
C PHE A 150 4.66 -1.73 9.48
N GLN A 151 5.31 -2.90 9.53
CA GLN A 151 5.71 -3.55 10.78
C GLN A 151 7.23 -3.53 10.98
N GLU A 152 7.65 -3.07 12.16
CA GLU A 152 9.01 -3.11 12.68
C GLU A 152 9.64 -4.51 12.51
N ASN A 153 10.86 -4.57 11.98
CA ASN A 153 11.53 -5.84 11.64
C ASN A 153 12.97 -6.02 12.14
N LYS A 154 13.51 -5.05 12.88
CA LYS A 154 14.83 -5.11 13.52
C LYS A 154 14.75 -5.71 14.93
N GLY A 155 13.54 -5.86 15.47
CA GLY A 155 13.33 -6.38 16.82
C GLY A 155 13.64 -5.35 17.90
N SER A 156 13.57 -4.06 17.59
CA SER A 156 13.84 -2.95 18.53
C SER A 156 12.92 -1.76 18.29
N TYR A 157 12.90 -0.79 19.21
CA TYR A 157 12.36 0.53 18.88
C TYR A 157 13.16 1.15 17.72
N GLN A 158 12.52 2.01 16.94
CA GLN A 158 13.15 2.70 15.82
C GLN A 158 12.72 4.18 15.77
N PRO A 159 13.63 5.08 15.40
CA PRO A 159 13.33 6.51 15.35
C PRO A 159 12.23 6.83 14.34
N LYS A 160 11.52 7.94 14.59
CA LYS A 160 10.48 8.47 13.70
C LYS A 160 10.93 8.55 12.25
N PHE A 161 10.08 8.10 11.33
CA PHE A 161 10.20 8.26 9.89
C PHE A 161 8.87 8.74 9.30
N PHE A 162 8.86 9.10 8.03
CA PHE A 162 7.73 9.72 7.36
C PHE A 162 7.39 8.97 6.07
N ILE A 163 6.10 8.68 5.88
CA ILE A 163 5.55 8.11 4.64
C ILE A 163 4.54 9.08 4.05
N ASP A 164 4.53 9.21 2.74
CA ASP A 164 3.58 10.04 2.01
C ASP A 164 3.13 9.36 0.70
N ASN A 165 2.01 9.80 0.14
CA ASN A 165 1.45 9.32 -1.13
C ASN A 165 1.43 7.79 -1.22
N ILE A 166 0.68 7.13 -0.36
CA ILE A 166 0.51 5.66 -0.43
C ILE A 166 -0.50 5.37 -1.55
N TYR A 167 -0.10 4.59 -2.56
CA TYR A 167 -0.92 4.32 -3.73
C TYR A 167 -0.80 2.88 -4.24
N LEU A 168 -1.81 2.45 -4.99
CA LEU A 168 -1.78 1.29 -5.84
C LEU A 168 -1.70 1.74 -7.29
N LYS A 169 -0.64 1.32 -7.99
CA LYS A 169 -0.41 1.68 -9.40
C LYS A 169 -1.26 0.79 -10.28
N ALA A 170 -2.00 1.39 -11.19
CA ALA A 170 -2.76 0.64 -12.17
C ALA A 170 -1.82 -0.08 -13.15
N VAL A 171 -2.22 -1.28 -13.57
CA VAL A 171 -1.56 -2.01 -14.65
C VAL A 171 -1.56 -1.12 -15.90
N ALA A 172 -0.40 -0.85 -16.48
CA ALA A 172 -0.34 -0.15 -17.75
C ALA A 172 -1.06 -1.01 -18.81
N GLY A 173 -2.01 -0.42 -19.53
CA GLY A 173 -2.76 -1.13 -20.57
C GLY A 173 -1.80 -1.84 -21.53
N SER A 174 -1.94 -3.17 -21.62
CA SER A 174 -1.22 -4.04 -22.55
C SER A 174 -1.66 -3.80 -23.98
#